data_AF-A0A023H3Z7-F1
#
_entry.id   AF-A0A023H3Z7-F1
#
_cell.length_a   1.000
_cell.length_b   1.000
_cell.length_c   1.000
_cell.angle_alpha   90.00
_cell.angle_beta   90.00
_cell.angle_gamma   90.00
#
_symmetry.space_group_name_H-M   'P 1'
#
loop_
_entity.id
_entity.type
_entity.pdbx_description
1 polymer ?
#
loop_
_entity_poly.entity_id
_entity_poly.type
_entity_poly.pdbx_seq_one_letter_code
_entity_poly.pdbx_strand_id
1 'polypeptide(L)' 'NAMANHGILPRDGKNISFKDMNAKVRSTFNFAPSFCFFVPNYAANYLKKSYGKDTFNLADLDDHNKGIEHDA' A
#
# COMPACT_ATOMS: atom_id res chain seq x y z
N ASN A 1 -4.63 -0.16 -7.41
CA ASN A 1 -4.99 -0.42 -8.82
C ASN A 1 -4.69 0.73 -9.76
N ALA A 2 -5.32 1.92 -9.64
CA ALA A 2 -5.06 3.04 -10.57
C ALA A 2 -3.56 3.35 -10.78
N MET A 3 -2.80 3.51 -9.70
CA MET A 3 -1.35 3.76 -9.78
C MET A 3 -0.57 2.64 -10.51
N ALA A 4 -0.95 1.37 -10.36
CA ALA A 4 -0.30 0.26 -11.06
C ALA A 4 -0.66 0.27 -12.56
N ASN A 5 -1.93 0.52 -12.90
CA ASN A 5 -2.40 0.63 -14.29
C ASN A 5 -1.68 1.77 -15.04
N HIS A 6 -1.37 2.86 -14.34
CA HIS A 6 -0.62 4.00 -14.90
C HIS A 6 0.91 3.85 -14.81
N GLY A 7 1.43 2.71 -14.34
CA GLY A 7 2.88 2.45 -14.23
C GLY A 7 3.58 3.27 -13.14
N ILE A 8 2.84 3.89 -12.24
CA ILE A 8 3.37 4.62 -11.07
C ILE A 8 3.84 3.60 -10.03
N LEU A 9 3.04 2.56 -9.78
CA LEU A 9 3.47 1.32 -9.11
C LEU A 9 3.83 0.25 -10.16
N PRO A 10 4.56 -0.81 -9.79
CA PRO A 10 4.77 -1.97 -10.66
C PRO A 10 3.44 -2.43 -11.27
N ARG A 11 3.42 -2.60 -12.61
CA ARG A 11 2.22 -2.92 -13.38
C ARG A 11 1.61 -4.27 -13.02
N ASP A 12 2.43 -5.20 -12.52
CA ASP A 12 2.00 -6.50 -12.03
C ASP A 12 1.47 -6.48 -10.59
N GLY A 13 1.53 -5.32 -9.92
CA GLY A 13 1.08 -5.14 -8.55
C GLY A 13 1.93 -5.87 -7.51
N LYS A 14 3.19 -6.22 -7.81
CA LYS A 14 4.04 -7.02 -6.92
C LYS A 14 5.24 -6.25 -6.37
N ASN A 15 5.77 -6.74 -5.26
CA ASN A 15 7.01 -6.26 -4.63
C ASN A 15 7.02 -4.73 -4.36
N ILE A 16 5.90 -4.20 -3.91
CA ILE A 16 5.74 -2.77 -3.61
C ILE A 16 6.31 -2.50 -2.22
N SER A 17 7.28 -1.59 -2.11
CA SER A 17 7.75 -1.09 -0.82
C SER A 17 6.69 -0.18 -0.18
N PHE A 18 6.47 -0.33 1.13
CA PHE A 18 5.56 0.55 1.87
C PHE A 18 5.99 2.04 1.82
N LYS A 19 7.30 2.29 1.81
CA LYS A 19 7.85 3.66 1.65
C LYS A 19 7.58 4.23 0.27
N ASP A 20 7.70 3.40 -0.77
CA ASP A 20 7.43 3.81 -2.15
C ASP A 20 5.92 4.10 -2.34
N MET A 21 5.05 3.26 -1.77
CA MET A 21 3.60 3.51 -1.70
C MET A 21 3.30 4.86 -1.05
N ASN A 22 3.86 5.15 0.13
CA ASN A 22 3.67 6.43 0.83
C ASN A 22 4.05 7.63 -0.05
N ALA A 23 5.26 7.63 -0.61
CA ALA A 23 5.74 8.73 -1.44
C ALA A 23 4.89 8.93 -2.71
N LYS A 24 4.53 7.84 -3.39
CA LYS A 24 3.80 7.89 -4.66
C LYS A 24 2.33 8.24 -4.49
N VAL A 25 1.66 7.80 -3.42
CA VAL A 25 0.26 8.20 -3.16
C VAL A 25 0.18 9.72 -2.99
N ARG A 26 1.12 10.30 -2.23
CA ARG A 26 1.20 11.75 -2.03
C ARG A 26 1.39 12.50 -3.34
N SER A 27 2.37 12.11 -4.15
CA SER A 27 2.66 12.82 -5.41
C SER A 27 1.59 12.60 -6.48
N THR A 28 0.90 11.46 -6.47
CA THR A 28 -0.12 11.13 -7.48
C THR A 28 -1.47 11.77 -7.18
N PHE A 29 -1.89 11.78 -5.91
CA PHE A 29 -3.24 12.19 -5.52
C PHE A 29 -3.29 13.41 -4.61
N ASN A 30 -2.15 14.01 -4.28
CA ASN A 30 -2.05 15.15 -3.37
C ASN A 30 -2.67 14.87 -1.98
N PHE A 31 -2.54 13.63 -1.50
CA PHE A 31 -3.01 13.25 -0.18
C PHE A 31 -2.08 13.78 0.93
N ALA A 32 -2.68 14.07 2.08
CA ALA A 32 -1.93 14.53 3.24
C ALA A 32 -0.87 13.49 3.67
N PRO A 33 0.34 13.93 4.12
CA PRO A 33 1.41 13.02 4.50
C PRO A 33 1.03 12.03 5.61
N SER A 34 0.17 12.46 6.55
CA SER A 34 -0.31 11.61 7.65
C SER A 34 -1.07 10.39 7.14
N PHE A 35 -1.97 10.59 6.17
CA PHE A 35 -2.73 9.50 5.54
C PHE A 35 -1.81 8.57 4.73
N CYS A 36 -0.88 9.15 3.97
CA CYS A 36 0.07 8.40 3.14
C CYS A 36 1.02 7.54 3.98
N PHE A 37 1.27 7.91 5.23
CA PHE A 37 2.02 7.07 6.18
C PHE A 37 1.11 6.04 6.87
N PHE A 38 -0.05 6.46 7.38
CA PHE A 38 -0.92 5.62 8.20
C PHE A 38 -1.34 4.34 7.47
N VAL A 39 -1.88 4.46 6.25
CA VAL A 39 -2.45 3.29 5.54
C VAL A 39 -1.38 2.24 5.20
N PRO A 40 -0.23 2.59 4.59
CA PRO A 40 0.80 1.59 4.31
C PRO A 40 1.49 1.07 5.59
N ASN A 41 1.59 1.87 6.65
CA ASN A 41 2.11 1.40 7.93
C ASN A 41 1.14 0.42 8.60
N TYR A 42 -0.16 0.68 8.58
CA TYR A 42 -1.17 -0.27 9.04
C TYR A 42 -1.09 -1.57 8.25
N ALA A 43 -0.95 -1.48 6.91
CA ALA A 43 -0.77 -2.64 6.04
C ALA A 43 0.45 -3.49 6.42
N ALA A 44 1.59 -2.86 6.64
CA ALA A 44 2.80 -3.55 7.09
C ALA A 44 2.57 -4.30 8.42
N ASN A 45 1.87 -3.67 9.38
CA ASN A 45 1.63 -4.28 10.68
C ASN A 45 0.72 -5.51 10.62
N TYR A 46 -0.43 -5.45 9.94
CA TYR A 46 -1.33 -6.62 9.89
C TYR A 46 -0.73 -7.77 9.07
N LEU A 47 0.08 -7.45 8.04
CA LEU A 47 0.84 -8.44 7.27
C LEU A 47 2.07 -9.00 8.02
N LYS A 48 2.34 -8.51 9.24
CA LYS A 48 3.52 -8.87 10.05
C LYS A 48 4.84 -8.62 9.31
N LYS A 49 4.90 -7.53 8.55
CA LYS A 49 6.04 -7.11 7.72
C LYS A 49 6.68 -5.83 8.28
N SER A 50 7.96 -5.65 8.00
CA SER A 50 8.67 -4.41 8.28
C SER A 50 8.33 -3.34 7.25
N TYR A 51 7.72 -2.24 7.69
CA TYR A 51 7.47 -1.06 6.85
C TYR A 51 8.74 -0.57 6.12
N GLY A 52 9.90 -0.66 6.79
CA GLY A 52 11.15 -0.09 6.28
C GLY A 52 11.91 -0.97 5.30
N LYS A 53 11.72 -2.29 5.36
CA LYS A 53 12.56 -3.30 4.68
C LYS A 53 11.78 -4.19 3.71
N ASP A 54 10.53 -4.50 4.05
CA ASP A 54 9.75 -5.48 3.32
C ASP A 54 8.88 -4.83 2.24
N THR A 55 8.29 -5.71 1.43
CA THR A 55 7.38 -5.36 0.35
C THR A 55 6.08 -6.15 0.46
N PHE A 56 5.04 -5.70 -0.21
CA PHE A 56 3.77 -6.39 -0.33
C PHE A 56 3.32 -6.44 -1.79
N ASN A 57 2.39 -7.35 -2.08
CA ASN A 57 1.68 -7.38 -3.36
C ASN A 57 0.29 -6.76 -3.16
N LEU A 58 -0.28 -6.15 -4.18
CA LEU A 58 -1.63 -5.57 -4.08
C LEU A 58 -2.67 -6.61 -3.62
N ALA A 59 -2.53 -7.86 -4.06
CA ALA A 59 -3.38 -8.97 -3.64
C ALA A 59 -3.25 -9.34 -2.15
N ASP A 60 -2.16 -8.95 -1.46
CA ASP A 60 -2.03 -9.14 -0.01
C ASP A 60 -3.07 -8.28 0.76
N LEU A 61 -3.62 -7.24 0.13
CA LEU A 61 -4.64 -6.36 0.70
C LEU A 61 -6.06 -6.91 0.63
N ASP A 62 -6.27 -8.00 -0.11
CA ASP A 62 -7.58 -8.62 -0.31
C ASP A 62 -7.95 -9.62 0.82
N ASP A 63 -7.14 -9.69 1.90
CA ASP A 63 -7.38 -10.62 3.00
C ASP A 63 -8.59 -10.20 3.87
N HIS A 64 -9.69 -10.90 3.68
CA HIS A 64 -11.00 -10.48 4.16
C HIS A 64 -11.09 -10.40 5.68
N ASN A 65 -11.53 -9.24 6.18
CA ASN A 65 -11.72 -8.95 7.60
C ASN A 65 -10.49 -9.20 8.50
N LYS A 66 -9.27 -9.27 7.93
CA LYS A 66 -8.02 -9.42 8.71
C LYS A 66 -7.17 -8.15 8.78
N GLY A 67 -7.47 -7.18 7.92
CA GLY A 67 -6.71 -5.94 7.79
C GLY A 67 -7.59 -4.80 7.31
N ILE A 68 -7.40 -4.38 6.06
CA ILE A 68 -8.11 -3.23 5.49
C ILE A 68 -9.42 -3.64 4.83
N GLU A 69 -9.47 -4.79 4.16
CA GLU A 69 -10.69 -5.28 3.50
C GLU A 69 -11.75 -5.62 4.58
N HIS A 70 -13.00 -5.16 4.35
CA HIS A 70 -14.15 -5.31 5.25
C HIS A 70 -15.49 -5.27 4.51
N ASP A 71 -16.54 -5.77 5.15
CA ASP A 71 -17.95 -5.60 4.74
C ASP A 71 -18.42 -4.14 4.94
N ALA A 72 -19.45 -3.72 4.18
CA ALA A 72 -19.99 -2.35 4.20
C ALA A 72 -20.93 -2.05 5.38
#